data_AF-A0A968JVI6-F1
#
_entry.id   AF-A0A968JVI6-F1
#
_cell.length_a   1.000
_cell.length_b   1.000
_cell.length_c   1.000
_cell.angle_alpha   90.00
_cell.angle_beta   90.00
_cell.angle_gamma   90.00
#
_symmetry.space_group_name_H-M   'P 1'
#
loop_
_entity.id
_entity.type
_entity.pdbx_description
1 polymer ?
#
loop_
_entity_poly.entity_id
_entity_poly.type
_entity_poly.pdbx_seq_one_letter_code
_entity_poly.pdbx_strand_id
1 'polypeptide(L)'
;MYRVFVDIMGSRYLGQNTLLYLMDGLWGTSEEHLPPAKFRTSPFNNNWSNSILASLDPVAIESVCLDILQKEFVTEEINSNDNLTRYNFVQWNAVDDYLHQAASSSNWPLGIIYDPDNSGIPLASLGVHEHWNNPDDMLYSGNLGTGNGIELIRSFYSEKLSSLNFKNEISVKNIKIFPNPANDFTFLSLTLQSDAIVKVTIFSLSGNEIFAPGLFKLHSGNHNLNISLNGVVSGYYTLITEVIVDGKTEISRIKLVVK
;
A
#
# COMPACT_ATOMS: atom_id res chain seq x y z
N MET A 1 5.30 25.57 -20.17
CA MET A 1 4.50 25.23 -21.37
C MET A 1 3.08 24.91 -20.94
N TYR A 2 2.06 25.18 -21.76
CA TYR A 2 0.68 24.75 -21.49
C TYR A 2 0.57 23.22 -21.39
N ARG A 3 -0.26 22.71 -20.48
CA ARG A 3 -0.45 21.29 -20.19
C ARG A 3 -1.94 20.94 -20.24
N VAL A 4 -2.34 20.22 -21.28
CA VAL A 4 -3.74 19.84 -21.53
C VAL A 4 -4.38 19.03 -20.39
N PHE A 5 -3.59 18.26 -19.64
CA PHE A 5 -4.09 17.48 -18.51
C PHE A 5 -4.69 18.36 -17.41
N VAL A 6 -4.20 19.59 -17.22
CA VAL A 6 -4.77 20.51 -16.22
C VAL A 6 -6.22 20.87 -16.58
N ASP A 7 -6.53 21.06 -17.86
CA ASP A 7 -7.91 21.32 -18.31
C ASP A 7 -8.80 20.07 -18.19
N ILE A 8 -8.26 18.88 -18.45
CA ILE A 8 -9.00 17.62 -18.30
C ILE A 8 -9.35 17.39 -16.82
N MET A 9 -8.38 17.57 -15.92
CA MET A 9 -8.57 17.47 -14.47
C MET A 9 -9.49 18.58 -13.95
N GLY A 10 -9.41 19.77 -14.53
CA GLY A 10 -10.19 20.93 -14.11
C GLY A 10 -11.59 21.01 -14.72
N SER A 11 -11.93 20.22 -15.73
CA SER A 11 -13.23 20.35 -16.41
C SER A 11 -14.39 19.91 -15.52
N ARG A 12 -15.48 20.68 -15.55
CA ARG A 12 -16.74 20.31 -14.87
C ARG A 12 -17.34 18.98 -15.31
N TYR A 13 -17.01 18.50 -16.50
CA TYR A 13 -17.59 17.26 -17.03
C TYR A 13 -16.78 16.02 -16.68
N LEU A 14 -15.53 16.20 -16.23
CA LEU A 14 -14.60 15.11 -15.93
C LEU A 14 -14.11 15.23 -14.49
N GLY A 15 -12.99 15.92 -14.26
CA GLY A 15 -12.34 15.88 -12.96
C GLY A 15 -13.15 16.51 -11.82
N GLN A 16 -13.82 17.66 -12.01
CA GLN A 16 -14.64 18.23 -10.93
C GLN A 16 -15.90 17.42 -10.59
N ASN A 17 -16.30 16.49 -11.46
CA ASN A 17 -17.39 15.53 -11.18
C ASN A 17 -16.87 14.18 -10.68
N THR A 18 -15.56 14.03 -10.51
CA THR A 18 -14.92 12.79 -10.04
C THR A 18 -14.57 12.91 -8.57
N LEU A 19 -15.13 12.03 -7.75
CA LEU A 19 -14.87 12.02 -6.31
C LEU A 19 -13.74 11.07 -5.91
N LEU A 20 -13.64 9.91 -6.56
CA LEU A 20 -12.73 8.84 -6.20
C LEU A 20 -11.86 8.45 -7.40
N TYR A 21 -10.56 8.46 -7.20
CA TYR A 21 -9.55 8.04 -8.17
C TYR A 21 -9.00 6.69 -7.74
N LEU A 22 -9.00 5.73 -8.67
CA LEU A 22 -8.44 4.40 -8.47
C LEU A 22 -7.40 4.14 -9.57
N MET A 23 -6.17 3.83 -9.16
CA MET A 23 -5.12 3.39 -10.06
C MET A 23 -4.87 1.90 -9.83
N ASP A 24 -5.04 1.12 -10.89
CA ASP A 24 -4.66 -0.28 -10.93
C ASP A 24 -3.25 -0.40 -11.52
N GLY A 25 -2.32 -0.84 -10.67
CA GLY A 25 -0.94 -1.12 -11.00
C GLY A 25 -0.67 -2.61 -10.97
N LEU A 26 -1.49 -3.44 -11.62
CA LEU A 26 -1.24 -4.88 -11.77
C LEU A 26 0.17 -5.16 -12.30
N TRP A 27 0.57 -4.44 -13.36
CA TRP A 27 1.92 -4.43 -13.92
C TRP A 27 2.24 -3.05 -14.48
N GLY A 28 3.53 -2.77 -14.65
CA GLY A 28 4.01 -1.52 -15.25
C GLY A 28 5.23 -1.77 -16.12
N THR A 29 5.72 -0.71 -16.76
CA THR A 29 6.92 -0.72 -17.58
C THR A 29 7.54 0.68 -17.61
N SER A 30 8.76 0.81 -18.11
CA SER A 30 9.46 2.11 -18.17
C SER A 30 8.95 3.03 -19.27
N GLU A 31 8.22 2.48 -20.25
CA GLU A 31 7.73 3.21 -21.41
C GLU A 31 6.52 2.52 -22.04
N GLU A 32 5.56 3.28 -22.55
CA GLU A 32 4.25 2.82 -23.00
C GLU A 32 4.25 1.73 -24.07
N HIS A 33 5.34 1.58 -24.83
CA HIS A 33 5.46 0.61 -25.91
C HIS A 33 6.30 -0.63 -25.54
N LEU A 34 6.82 -0.69 -24.31
CA LEU A 34 7.61 -1.81 -23.83
C LEU A 34 6.73 -2.89 -23.19
N PRO A 35 7.20 -4.17 -23.20
CA PRO A 35 6.52 -5.23 -22.48
C PRO A 35 6.46 -4.97 -20.96
N PRO A 36 5.53 -5.63 -20.24
CA PRO A 36 5.45 -5.56 -18.78
C PRO A 36 6.78 -5.94 -18.13
N ALA A 37 7.24 -5.13 -17.18
CA ALA A 37 8.46 -5.35 -16.44
C ALA A 37 8.16 -5.53 -14.94
N LYS A 38 8.94 -6.40 -14.29
CA LYS A 38 8.89 -6.53 -12.83
C LYS A 38 9.57 -5.34 -12.18
N PHE A 39 9.01 -4.93 -11.05
CA PHE A 39 9.55 -3.88 -10.22
C PHE A 39 10.59 -4.50 -9.29
N ARG A 40 11.83 -4.04 -9.39
CA ARG A 40 13.00 -4.56 -8.69
C ARG A 40 13.13 -3.95 -7.30
N THR A 41 12.68 -2.72 -7.13
CA THR A 41 12.82 -2.00 -5.87
C THR A 41 11.81 -2.49 -4.82
N SER A 42 12.15 -2.30 -3.53
CA SER A 42 11.20 -2.51 -2.44
C SER A 42 9.99 -1.56 -2.62
N PRO A 43 8.74 -1.99 -2.37
CA PRO A 43 8.32 -3.23 -1.72
C PRO A 43 8.18 -4.45 -2.64
N PHE A 44 8.34 -4.27 -3.96
CA PHE A 44 8.03 -5.29 -4.96
C PHE A 44 9.10 -6.39 -5.05
N ASN A 45 10.37 -6.04 -4.86
CA ASN A 45 11.49 -6.98 -4.75
C ASN A 45 11.57 -8.00 -5.91
N ASN A 46 11.67 -7.48 -7.13
CA ASN A 46 11.68 -8.24 -8.39
C ASN A 46 10.38 -9.03 -8.63
N ASN A 47 9.25 -8.37 -8.43
CA ASN A 47 7.91 -8.91 -8.66
C ASN A 47 7.04 -7.92 -9.42
N TRP A 48 5.84 -8.33 -9.83
CA TRP A 48 4.86 -7.42 -10.43
C TRP A 48 4.43 -6.37 -9.40
N SER A 49 4.13 -5.16 -9.88
CA SER A 49 3.69 -4.06 -9.03
C SER A 49 2.43 -4.42 -8.22
N ASN A 50 1.50 -5.23 -8.77
CA ASN A 50 0.36 -5.81 -8.05
C ASN A 50 -0.30 -4.86 -7.02
N SER A 51 -0.51 -3.61 -7.40
CA SER A 51 -0.92 -2.54 -6.48
C SER A 51 -2.26 -1.96 -6.89
N ILE A 52 -3.04 -1.54 -5.90
CA ILE A 52 -4.20 -0.67 -6.09
C ILE A 52 -3.95 0.56 -5.24
N LEU A 53 -3.99 1.74 -5.87
CA LEU A 53 -3.92 3.03 -5.19
C LEU A 53 -5.28 3.72 -5.29
N ALA A 54 -5.67 4.43 -4.23
CA ALA A 54 -6.94 5.12 -4.14
C ALA A 54 -6.74 6.50 -3.50
N SER A 55 -7.42 7.52 -4.03
CA SER A 55 -7.38 8.89 -3.50
C SER A 55 -8.67 9.65 -3.80
N LEU A 56 -8.97 10.64 -2.97
CA LEU A 56 -10.00 11.67 -3.24
C LEU A 56 -9.39 12.94 -3.87
N ASP A 57 -8.06 12.97 -4.00
CA ASP A 57 -7.29 14.05 -4.60
C ASP A 57 -6.61 13.50 -5.88
N PRO A 58 -6.95 14.03 -7.08
CA PRO A 58 -6.38 13.57 -8.35
C PRO A 58 -4.89 13.87 -8.49
N VAL A 59 -4.43 15.00 -7.94
CA VAL A 59 -3.03 15.42 -8.05
C VAL A 59 -2.16 14.58 -7.12
N ALA A 60 -2.66 14.27 -5.92
CA ALA A 60 -1.94 13.48 -4.94
C ALA A 60 -1.69 12.04 -5.42
N ILE A 61 -2.69 11.37 -6.01
CA ILE A 61 -2.51 9.98 -6.48
C ILE A 61 -1.48 9.89 -7.61
N GLU A 62 -1.50 10.82 -8.55
CA GLU A 62 -0.54 10.85 -9.64
C GLU A 62 0.87 11.23 -9.17
N SER A 63 0.98 12.09 -8.14
CA SER A 63 2.25 12.40 -7.47
C SER A 63 2.88 11.16 -6.83
N VAL A 64 2.07 10.35 -6.12
CA VAL A 64 2.53 9.09 -5.53
C VAL A 64 2.92 8.07 -6.60
N CYS A 65 2.12 7.95 -7.68
CA CYS A 65 2.45 7.05 -8.79
C CYS A 65 3.76 7.45 -9.47
N LEU A 66 3.99 8.75 -9.69
CA LEU A 66 5.22 9.27 -10.25
C LEU A 66 6.43 8.90 -9.40
N ASP A 67 6.35 9.17 -8.10
CA ASP A 67 7.41 8.85 -7.14
C ASP A 67 7.76 7.35 -7.18
N ILE A 68 6.75 6.46 -7.24
CA ILE A 68 6.95 5.00 -7.39
C ILE A 68 7.71 4.67 -8.68
N LEU A 69 7.34 5.27 -9.81
CA LEU A 69 8.01 5.06 -11.09
C LEU A 69 9.44 5.62 -11.07
N GLN A 70 9.66 6.80 -10.48
CA GLN A 70 10.98 7.40 -10.32
C GLN A 70 11.89 6.58 -9.40
N LYS A 71 11.35 5.95 -8.36
CA LYS A 71 12.09 4.98 -7.55
C LYS A 71 12.53 3.78 -8.38
N GLU A 72 11.64 3.26 -9.23
CA GLU A 72 11.86 2.03 -9.97
C GLU A 72 12.78 2.19 -11.19
N PHE A 73 12.70 3.33 -11.88
CA PHE A 73 13.39 3.58 -13.15
C PHE A 73 14.41 4.70 -13.02
N VAL A 74 15.52 4.41 -12.34
CA VAL A 74 16.61 5.37 -12.09
C VAL A 74 17.67 5.40 -13.19
N THR A 75 17.95 4.26 -13.84
CA THR A 75 19.01 4.11 -14.84
C THR A 75 18.47 3.44 -16.09
N GLU A 76 18.92 3.90 -17.25
CA GLU A 76 18.64 3.27 -18.53
C GLU A 76 19.41 1.95 -18.66
N GLU A 77 18.71 0.87 -18.98
CA GLU A 77 19.26 -0.48 -19.17
C GLU A 77 18.78 -1.03 -20.51
N ILE A 78 19.59 -0.90 -21.55
CA ILE A 78 19.19 -1.31 -22.90
C ILE A 78 19.21 -2.85 -23.05
N ASN A 79 20.07 -3.54 -22.28
CA ASN A 79 20.23 -4.99 -22.27
C ASN A 79 20.37 -5.49 -20.83
N SER A 80 19.25 -5.56 -20.10
CA SER A 80 19.27 -6.13 -18.75
C SER A 80 19.43 -7.65 -18.80
N ASN A 81 19.92 -8.27 -17.71
CA ASN A 81 20.03 -9.74 -17.56
C ASN A 81 18.68 -10.49 -17.72
N ASP A 82 17.57 -9.76 -17.81
CA ASP A 82 16.21 -10.24 -18.01
C ASP A 82 15.74 -10.12 -19.49
N ASN A 83 16.63 -9.75 -20.43
CA ASN A 83 16.35 -9.47 -21.84
C ASN A 83 15.30 -8.36 -22.09
N LEU A 84 15.10 -7.47 -21.12
CA LEU A 84 14.15 -6.36 -21.21
C LEU A 84 14.91 -5.03 -21.24
N THR A 85 14.62 -4.20 -22.24
CA THR A 85 15.04 -2.79 -22.31
C THR A 85 14.26 -1.97 -21.29
N ARG A 86 14.93 -1.10 -20.54
CA ARG A 86 14.33 -0.19 -19.56
C ARG A 86 14.87 1.23 -19.75
N TYR A 87 13.99 2.22 -19.77
CA TYR A 87 14.34 3.63 -19.86
C TYR A 87 14.09 4.37 -18.55
N ASN A 88 14.71 5.54 -18.40
CA ASN A 88 14.56 6.42 -17.23
C ASN A 88 13.86 7.74 -17.59
N PHE A 89 13.00 7.77 -18.62
CA PHE A 89 12.31 8.98 -19.06
C PHE A 89 11.46 9.63 -17.96
N VAL A 90 11.00 8.84 -16.98
CA VAL A 90 10.30 9.36 -15.79
C VAL A 90 11.18 10.26 -14.90
N GLN A 91 12.50 10.25 -15.09
CA GLN A 91 13.45 11.14 -14.40
C GLN A 91 13.64 12.48 -15.13
N TRP A 92 13.09 12.63 -16.33
CA TRP A 92 13.31 13.85 -17.10
C TRP A 92 12.61 15.03 -16.43
N ASN A 93 13.23 16.20 -16.52
CA ASN A 93 12.60 17.42 -16.07
C ASN A 93 11.28 17.63 -16.83
N ALA A 94 10.29 18.22 -16.15
CA ALA A 94 8.97 18.56 -16.70
C ALA A 94 8.01 17.40 -16.98
N VAL A 95 8.32 16.17 -16.56
CA VAL A 95 7.36 15.04 -16.59
C VAL A 95 6.11 15.30 -15.74
N ASP A 96 6.27 16.08 -14.68
CA ASP A 96 5.27 16.46 -13.68
C ASP A 96 4.85 17.93 -13.75
N ASP A 97 5.22 18.63 -14.83
CA ASP A 97 4.83 20.03 -15.05
C ASP A 97 3.32 20.26 -14.90
N TYR A 98 2.52 19.28 -15.32
CA TYR A 98 1.06 19.36 -15.24
C TYR A 98 0.57 19.19 -13.80
N LEU A 99 1.25 18.40 -12.96
CA LEU A 99 0.95 18.28 -11.53
C LEU A 99 1.29 19.57 -10.80
N HIS A 100 2.45 20.19 -11.10
CA HIS A 100 2.79 21.52 -10.58
C HIS A 100 1.73 22.57 -10.94
N GLN A 101 1.28 22.58 -12.19
CA GLN A 101 0.28 23.55 -12.68
C GLN A 101 -1.13 23.27 -12.16
N ALA A 102 -1.51 22.01 -11.97
CA ALA A 102 -2.78 21.61 -11.35
C ALA A 102 -2.81 21.91 -9.85
N ALA A 103 -1.67 21.78 -9.16
CA ALA A 103 -1.57 22.06 -7.73
C ALA A 103 -1.60 23.56 -7.41
N SER A 104 -0.99 24.41 -8.23
CA SER A 104 -0.91 25.85 -7.96
C SER A 104 -0.82 26.71 -9.22
N SER A 105 -1.61 27.79 -9.23
CA SER A 105 -1.57 28.82 -10.28
C SER A 105 -0.26 29.61 -10.33
N SER A 106 0.54 29.58 -9.26
CA SER A 106 1.90 30.15 -9.26
C SER A 106 2.84 29.48 -10.27
N ASN A 107 2.53 28.25 -10.69
CA ASN A 107 3.34 27.48 -11.64
C ASN A 107 2.84 27.63 -13.09
N TRP A 108 1.82 28.45 -13.34
CA TRP A 108 1.30 28.64 -14.68
C TRP A 108 2.29 29.43 -15.55
N PRO A 109 2.53 28.99 -16.80
CA PRO A 109 3.35 29.74 -17.73
C PRO A 109 2.76 31.14 -18.00
N LEU A 110 3.63 32.11 -18.30
CA LEU A 110 3.20 33.47 -18.62
C LEU A 110 2.16 33.47 -19.76
N GLY A 111 1.04 34.15 -19.53
CA GLY A 111 -0.06 34.27 -20.50
C GLY A 111 -1.00 33.06 -20.56
N ILE A 112 -0.78 32.04 -19.74
CA ILE A 112 -1.70 30.90 -19.60
C ILE A 112 -2.58 31.08 -18.37
N ILE A 113 -3.88 30.92 -18.56
CA ILE A 113 -4.90 30.89 -17.51
C ILE A 113 -5.76 29.67 -17.81
N TYR A 114 -5.83 28.73 -16.87
CA TYR A 114 -6.69 27.56 -17.03
C TYR A 114 -8.11 27.91 -16.59
N ASP A 115 -9.04 27.83 -17.55
CA ASP A 115 -10.50 27.98 -17.38
C ASP A 115 -11.17 27.03 -18.39
N PRO A 116 -11.13 25.71 -18.14
CA PRO A 116 -11.57 24.70 -19.11
C PRO A 116 -13.05 24.80 -19.45
N ASP A 117 -13.83 25.43 -18.58
CA ASP A 117 -15.27 25.60 -18.75
C ASP A 117 -15.63 26.95 -19.39
N ASN A 118 -14.63 27.78 -19.70
CA ASN A 118 -14.79 29.15 -20.23
C ASN A 118 -15.81 29.96 -19.41
N SER A 119 -15.71 29.83 -18.09
CA SER A 119 -16.60 30.41 -17.10
C SER A 119 -16.25 31.85 -16.74
N GLY A 120 -15.04 32.29 -17.11
CA GLY A 120 -14.40 33.52 -16.65
C GLY A 120 -13.76 33.39 -15.26
N ILE A 121 -13.82 32.22 -14.62
CA ILE A 121 -13.23 31.95 -13.31
C ILE A 121 -12.06 30.96 -13.52
N PRO A 122 -10.82 31.39 -13.28
CA PRO A 122 -9.67 30.49 -13.35
C PRO A 122 -9.78 29.34 -12.35
N LEU A 123 -9.21 28.19 -12.70
CA LEU A 123 -9.14 27.04 -11.80
C LEU A 123 -8.46 27.41 -10.48
N ALA A 124 -9.04 26.91 -9.39
CA ALA A 124 -8.36 26.82 -8.11
C ALA A 124 -7.40 25.61 -8.11
N SER A 125 -6.69 25.41 -7.00
CA SER A 125 -5.91 24.19 -6.79
C SER A 125 -6.80 22.96 -6.94
N LEU A 126 -6.35 22.00 -7.75
CA LEU A 126 -7.04 20.72 -7.96
C LEU A 126 -6.57 19.63 -6.99
N GLY A 127 -5.58 19.92 -6.17
CA GLY A 127 -4.99 18.96 -5.24
C GLY A 127 -3.55 19.30 -4.85
N VAL A 128 -2.92 18.38 -4.14
CA VAL A 128 -1.55 18.55 -3.64
C VAL A 128 -0.55 17.80 -4.51
N HIS A 129 0.46 18.52 -5.00
CA HIS A 129 1.65 17.93 -5.61
C HIS A 129 2.87 18.16 -4.72
N GLU A 130 3.50 17.07 -4.30
CA GLU A 130 4.75 17.04 -3.54
C GLU A 130 5.40 15.66 -3.72
N HIS A 131 6.67 15.55 -3.33
CA HIS A 131 7.40 14.29 -3.32
C HIS A 131 7.59 13.80 -1.89
N TRP A 132 7.80 12.50 -1.72
CA TRP A 132 8.24 11.95 -0.44
C TRP A 132 9.60 12.51 -0.01
N ASN A 133 9.94 12.30 1.25
CA ASN A 133 11.25 12.66 1.81
C ASN A 133 12.40 11.81 1.25
N ASN A 134 12.20 10.51 1.07
CA ASN A 134 13.16 9.56 0.52
C ASN A 134 12.45 8.27 0.07
N PRO A 135 13.05 7.50 -0.87
CA PRO A 135 12.41 6.33 -1.46
C PRO A 135 12.23 5.15 -0.48
N ASP A 136 12.93 5.10 0.64
CA ASP A 136 12.83 3.98 1.60
C ASP A 136 11.66 4.19 2.56
N ASP A 137 11.58 5.36 3.19
CA ASP A 137 10.53 5.70 4.14
C ASP A 137 9.21 6.01 3.43
N MET A 138 9.29 6.67 2.26
CA MET A 138 8.15 7.09 1.43
C MET A 138 7.15 7.97 2.20
N LEU A 139 7.65 8.92 2.99
CA LEU A 139 6.84 9.80 3.84
C LEU A 139 6.67 11.18 3.20
N TYR A 140 5.42 11.62 3.14
CA TYR A 140 5.00 12.92 2.62
C TYR A 140 4.76 13.92 3.76
N SER A 141 4.43 15.18 3.46
CA SER A 141 4.32 16.22 4.49
C SER A 141 3.18 15.94 5.48
N GLY A 142 2.10 15.28 5.04
CA GLY A 142 1.03 14.80 5.90
C GLY A 142 1.47 13.65 6.82
N ASN A 143 2.27 12.70 6.31
CA ASN A 143 2.85 11.65 7.15
C ASN A 143 3.83 12.21 8.20
N LEU A 144 4.60 13.23 7.85
CA LEU A 144 5.64 13.84 8.70
C LEU A 144 5.08 14.85 9.72
N GLY A 145 3.82 15.28 9.57
CA GLY A 145 3.23 16.34 10.38
C GLY A 145 3.85 17.73 10.13
N THR A 146 4.51 17.92 8.99
CA THR A 146 5.14 19.20 8.59
C THR A 146 4.22 20.06 7.74
N GLY A 147 3.08 19.53 7.30
CA GLY A 147 2.08 20.23 6.50
C GLY A 147 0.80 19.42 6.33
N ASN A 148 -0.18 20.01 5.65
CA ASN A 148 -1.46 19.37 5.31
C ASN A 148 -1.41 18.77 3.90
N GLY A 149 -0.30 18.11 3.54
CA GLY A 149 -0.11 17.52 2.22
C GLY A 149 -0.55 16.05 2.17
N ILE A 150 0.17 15.27 1.37
CA ILE A 150 -0.16 13.87 1.12
C ILE A 150 0.10 13.06 2.39
N GLU A 151 -0.80 12.12 2.69
CA GLU A 151 -0.61 11.08 3.69
C GLU A 151 -0.71 9.72 3.01
N LEU A 152 0.44 9.10 2.73
CA LEU A 152 0.47 7.78 2.11
C LEU A 152 0.24 6.69 3.16
N ILE A 153 -0.88 5.97 3.07
CA ILE A 153 -1.17 4.78 3.87
C ILE A 153 -0.85 3.53 3.06
N ARG A 154 0.07 2.70 3.57
CA ARG A 154 0.52 1.47 2.90
C ARG A 154 -0.03 0.25 3.61
N SER A 155 -0.68 -0.64 2.87
CA SER A 155 -1.12 -1.95 3.36
C SER A 155 -0.51 -3.04 2.47
N PHE A 156 0.53 -3.70 2.95
CA PHE A 156 1.16 -4.80 2.24
C PHE A 156 0.42 -6.10 2.52
N TYR A 157 -0.21 -6.67 1.49
CA TYR A 157 -0.75 -8.01 1.58
C TYR A 157 0.37 -9.01 1.27
N SER A 158 1.03 -9.51 2.31
CA SER A 158 1.92 -10.68 2.16
C SER A 158 1.07 -11.94 2.03
N GLU A 159 0.74 -12.34 0.82
CA GLU A 159 0.43 -13.74 0.57
C GLU A 159 1.71 -14.56 0.72
N LYS A 160 1.79 -15.33 1.80
CA LYS A 160 2.31 -16.68 1.62
C LYS A 160 1.22 -17.39 0.82
N LEU A 161 1.40 -17.50 -0.50
CA LEU A 161 0.50 -18.21 -1.42
C LEU A 161 0.24 -19.63 -0.89
N SER A 162 -0.86 -19.79 -0.14
CA SER A 162 -1.45 -21.10 0.19
C SER A 162 -2.72 -21.36 -0.62
N SER A 163 -3.03 -20.51 -1.60
CA SER A 163 -4.28 -20.50 -2.37
C SER A 163 -4.20 -21.22 -3.73
N LEU A 164 -3.15 -22.00 -4.00
CA LEU A 164 -3.29 -23.12 -4.93
C LEU A 164 -3.95 -24.26 -4.16
N ASN A 165 -5.24 -24.46 -4.45
CA ASN A 165 -6.10 -25.56 -4.00
C ASN A 165 -5.43 -26.94 -4.13
N PHE A 166 -4.56 -27.30 -3.20
CA PHE A 166 -4.49 -28.66 -2.74
C PHE A 166 -5.51 -28.76 -1.61
N LYS A 167 -6.46 -29.69 -1.74
CA LYS A 167 -7.16 -30.28 -0.59
C LYS A 167 -6.11 -30.94 0.32
N ASN A 168 -5.28 -30.16 0.98
CA ASN A 168 -4.53 -30.62 2.13
C ASN A 168 -5.47 -30.45 3.31
N GLU A 169 -5.66 -31.53 4.04
CA GLU A 169 -6.46 -31.57 5.26
C GLU A 169 -6.05 -30.42 6.16
N ILE A 170 -6.99 -29.50 6.41
CA ILE A 170 -6.74 -28.28 7.17
C ILE A 170 -6.28 -28.69 8.58
N SER A 171 -5.00 -28.47 8.88
CA SER A 171 -4.40 -28.95 10.14
C SER A 171 -4.92 -28.20 11.36
N VAL A 172 -5.60 -27.05 11.17
CA VAL A 172 -6.22 -26.27 12.25
C VAL A 172 -7.65 -25.81 11.97
N LYS A 173 -8.58 -26.06 12.89
CA LYS A 173 -9.99 -25.63 12.82
C LYS A 173 -10.34 -24.68 13.97
N ASN A 174 -11.47 -23.99 13.82
CA ASN A 174 -12.11 -23.19 14.88
C ASN A 174 -11.24 -22.07 15.49
N ILE A 175 -10.35 -21.45 14.71
CA ILE A 175 -9.53 -20.34 15.20
C ILE A 175 -10.44 -19.15 15.50
N LYS A 176 -10.50 -18.75 16.77
CA LYS A 176 -11.27 -17.59 17.24
C LYS A 176 -10.59 -16.95 18.44
N ILE A 177 -10.88 -15.67 18.68
CA ILE A 177 -10.41 -14.97 19.87
C ILE A 177 -11.58 -14.52 20.75
N PHE A 178 -11.42 -14.61 22.06
CA PHE A 178 -12.40 -14.11 23.03
C PHE A 178 -11.75 -13.81 24.40
N PRO A 179 -12.19 -12.76 25.13
CA PRO A 179 -13.14 -11.74 24.68
C PRO A 179 -12.53 -10.85 23.59
N ASN A 180 -13.38 -10.37 22.68
CA ASN A 180 -13.03 -9.36 21.68
C ASN A 180 -14.25 -8.45 21.48
N PRO A 181 -14.25 -7.19 21.95
CA PRO A 181 -13.10 -6.44 22.46
C PRO A 181 -12.48 -7.00 23.75
N ALA A 182 -11.16 -6.92 23.84
CA ALA A 182 -10.32 -7.38 24.94
C ALA A 182 -9.83 -6.20 25.79
N ASN A 183 -9.56 -6.44 27.07
CA ASN A 183 -8.84 -5.49 27.94
C ASN A 183 -7.40 -6.02 28.09
N ASP A 184 -7.06 -6.55 29.25
CA ASP A 184 -5.70 -7.02 29.60
C ASP A 184 -5.30 -8.34 28.93
N PHE A 185 -6.25 -9.10 28.38
CA PHE A 185 -5.98 -10.37 27.71
C PHE A 185 -7.10 -10.78 26.75
N THR A 186 -6.76 -11.66 25.80
CA THR A 186 -7.71 -12.45 25.00
C THR A 186 -7.26 -13.90 24.94
N PHE A 187 -8.19 -14.84 24.90
CA PHE A 187 -7.89 -16.22 24.53
C PHE A 187 -7.86 -16.37 23.02
N LEU A 188 -6.89 -17.12 22.51
CA LEU A 188 -6.88 -17.69 21.17
C LEU A 188 -7.30 -19.16 21.29
N SER A 189 -8.48 -19.47 20.77
CA SER A 189 -9.02 -20.83 20.74
C SER A 189 -8.80 -21.43 19.36
N LEU A 190 -8.25 -22.63 19.31
CA LEU A 190 -7.99 -23.36 18.06
C LEU A 190 -8.05 -24.88 18.28
N THR A 191 -8.35 -25.63 17.22
CA THR A 191 -8.38 -27.09 17.20
C THR A 191 -7.30 -27.60 16.25
N LEU A 192 -6.27 -28.28 16.75
CA LEU A 192 -5.21 -28.88 15.95
C LEU A 192 -5.56 -30.32 15.59
N GLN A 193 -5.35 -30.71 14.33
CA GLN A 193 -5.50 -32.10 13.87
C GLN A 193 -4.26 -32.96 14.13
N SER A 194 -3.09 -32.34 14.23
CA SER A 194 -1.80 -32.97 14.51
C SER A 194 -0.97 -32.09 15.46
N ASP A 195 0.13 -32.62 15.98
CA ASP A 195 1.08 -31.85 16.78
C ASP A 195 1.70 -30.73 15.92
N ALA A 196 1.72 -29.51 16.44
CA ALA A 196 2.09 -28.32 15.69
C ALA A 196 2.86 -27.30 16.54
N ILE A 197 3.62 -26.46 15.86
CA ILE A 197 4.18 -25.25 16.46
C ILE A 197 3.28 -24.08 16.07
N VAL A 198 2.68 -23.43 17.05
CA VAL A 198 1.82 -22.26 16.86
C VAL A 198 2.58 -21.01 17.26
N LYS A 199 2.77 -20.08 16.34
CA LYS A 199 3.31 -18.74 16.61
C LYS A 199 2.18 -17.73 16.53
N VAL A 200 2.15 -16.84 17.51
CA VAL A 200 1.17 -15.74 17.55
C VAL A 200 1.94 -14.43 17.51
N THR A 201 1.47 -13.47 16.72
CA THR A 201 2.04 -12.12 16.63
C THR A 201 0.93 -11.09 16.49
N ILE A 202 1.05 -9.94 17.16
CA ILE A 202 0.10 -8.84 17.09
C ILE A 202 0.74 -7.68 16.35
N PHE A 203 0.04 -7.19 15.32
CA PHE A 203 0.44 -6.03 14.52
C PHE A 203 -0.53 -4.88 14.71
N SER A 204 0.00 -3.66 14.72
CA SER A 204 -0.78 -2.44 14.54
C SER A 204 -1.33 -2.35 13.11
N LEU A 205 -2.32 -1.47 12.89
CA LEU A 205 -2.82 -1.18 11.53
C LEU A 205 -1.75 -0.61 10.59
N SER A 206 -0.71 0.02 11.14
CA SER A 206 0.43 0.52 10.37
C SER A 206 1.49 -0.56 10.07
N GLY A 207 1.25 -1.82 10.43
CA GLY A 207 2.14 -2.95 10.14
C GLY A 207 3.31 -3.12 11.10
N ASN A 208 3.42 -2.30 12.15
CA ASN A 208 4.44 -2.49 13.18
C ASN A 208 4.09 -3.68 14.06
N GLU A 209 5.04 -4.58 14.26
CA GLU A 209 4.95 -5.66 15.24
C GLU A 209 4.92 -5.07 16.65
N ILE A 210 3.82 -5.28 17.37
CA ILE A 210 3.63 -4.76 18.72
C ILE A 210 4.12 -5.77 19.75
N PHE A 211 3.86 -7.05 19.49
CA PHE A 211 4.14 -8.11 20.45
C PHE A 211 4.15 -9.51 19.81
N ALA A 212 5.08 -10.37 20.24
CA ALA A 212 5.11 -11.79 19.94
C ALA A 212 4.94 -12.60 21.23
N PRO A 213 3.71 -13.05 21.57
CA PRO A 213 3.44 -13.85 22.77
C PRO A 213 4.26 -15.14 22.89
N GLY A 214 4.85 -15.62 21.79
CA GLY A 214 5.78 -16.74 21.78
C GLY A 214 5.45 -17.82 20.74
N LEU A 215 6.32 -18.83 20.70
CA LEU A 215 6.17 -20.08 19.94
C LEU A 215 5.66 -21.18 20.88
N PHE A 216 4.47 -21.70 20.62
CA PHE A 216 3.82 -22.74 21.40
C PHE A 216 3.95 -24.08 20.68
N LYS A 217 4.58 -25.07 21.32
CA LYS A 217 4.52 -26.47 20.85
C LYS A 217 3.27 -27.12 21.44
N LEU A 218 2.30 -27.44 20.60
CA LEU A 218 1.00 -27.94 21.01
C LEU A 218 0.74 -29.31 20.40
N HIS A 219 0.14 -30.21 21.17
CA HIS A 219 -0.30 -31.50 20.66
C HIS A 219 -1.61 -31.35 19.87
N SER A 220 -2.00 -32.37 19.11
CA SER A 220 -3.34 -32.44 18.52
C SER A 220 -4.45 -32.25 19.58
N GLY A 221 -5.55 -31.60 19.21
CA GLY A 221 -6.69 -31.32 20.09
C GLY A 221 -7.07 -29.84 20.21
N ASN A 222 -7.94 -29.54 21.17
CA ASN A 222 -8.44 -28.18 21.41
C ASN A 222 -7.52 -27.44 22.38
N HIS A 223 -7.14 -26.21 22.02
CA HIS A 223 -6.31 -25.34 22.83
C HIS A 223 -6.97 -23.98 23.01
N ASN A 224 -6.81 -23.42 24.20
CA ASN A 224 -7.15 -22.03 24.51
C ASN A 224 -5.90 -21.36 25.06
N LEU A 225 -5.18 -20.64 24.22
CA LEU A 225 -3.96 -19.93 24.58
C LEU A 225 -4.33 -18.57 25.16
N ASN A 226 -3.85 -18.26 26.37
CA ASN A 226 -4.01 -16.93 26.94
C ASN A 226 -3.00 -15.97 26.31
N ILE A 227 -3.49 -14.93 25.63
CA ILE A 227 -2.69 -13.89 25.01
C ILE A 227 -2.78 -12.65 25.90
N SER A 228 -1.71 -12.36 26.63
CA SER A 228 -1.56 -11.15 27.44
C SER A 228 -1.48 -9.93 26.52
N LEU A 229 -2.27 -8.91 26.84
CA LEU A 229 -2.31 -7.61 26.18
C LEU A 229 -1.83 -6.47 27.11
N ASN A 230 -1.22 -6.82 28.24
CA ASN A 230 -0.61 -5.85 29.14
C ASN A 230 0.38 -4.94 28.40
N GLY A 231 0.16 -3.64 28.48
CA GLY A 231 0.98 -2.62 27.81
C GLY A 231 0.59 -2.36 26.35
N VAL A 232 -0.39 -3.06 25.80
CA VAL A 232 -0.99 -2.73 24.50
C VAL A 232 -1.99 -1.60 24.72
N VAL A 233 -1.81 -0.49 24.00
CA VAL A 233 -2.72 0.67 24.07
C VAL A 233 -4.08 0.31 23.48
N SER A 234 -5.15 0.94 23.96
CA SER A 234 -6.48 0.81 23.39
C SER A 234 -6.49 1.16 21.89
N GLY A 235 -7.02 0.27 21.05
CA GLY A 235 -6.94 0.43 19.60
C GLY A 235 -7.35 -0.81 18.80
N TYR A 236 -7.14 -0.74 17.49
CA TYR A 236 -7.38 -1.83 16.53
C TYR A 236 -6.07 -2.49 16.12
N TYR A 237 -6.05 -3.81 16.13
CA TYR A 237 -4.88 -4.63 15.84
C TYR A 237 -5.25 -5.82 14.96
N THR A 238 -4.24 -6.42 14.34
CA THR A 238 -4.35 -7.71 13.67
C THR A 238 -3.56 -8.75 14.45
N LEU A 239 -4.23 -9.78 14.94
CA LEU A 239 -3.59 -10.96 15.52
C LEU A 239 -3.36 -11.98 14.41
N ILE A 240 -2.10 -12.31 14.17
CA ILE A 240 -1.67 -13.31 13.19
C ILE A 240 -1.28 -14.58 13.93
N THR A 241 -1.86 -15.71 13.52
CA THR A 241 -1.54 -17.05 14.02
C THR A 241 -0.90 -17.86 12.90
N GLU A 242 0.33 -18.30 13.07
CA GLU A 242 1.04 -19.20 12.16
C GLU A 242 1.09 -20.60 12.79
N VAL A 243 0.46 -21.60 12.17
CA VAL A 243 0.47 -22.99 12.61
C VAL A 243 1.42 -23.76 11.71
N ILE A 244 2.47 -24.35 12.28
CA ILE A 244 3.55 -25.02 11.57
C ILE A 244 3.48 -26.52 11.85
N VAL A 245 3.28 -27.32 10.81
CA VAL A 245 3.22 -28.79 10.84
C VAL A 245 4.13 -29.32 9.74
N ASP A 246 5.13 -30.14 10.09
CA ASP A 246 6.04 -30.81 9.14
C ASP A 246 6.63 -29.88 8.05
N GLY A 247 7.01 -28.65 8.44
CA GLY A 247 7.58 -27.64 7.54
C GLY A 247 6.57 -26.86 6.70
N LYS A 248 5.27 -27.20 6.75
CA LYS A 248 4.18 -26.40 6.17
C LYS A 248 3.68 -25.39 7.20
N THR A 249 3.30 -24.19 6.74
CA THR A 249 2.73 -23.15 7.60
C THR A 249 1.34 -22.77 7.10
N GLU A 250 0.36 -22.84 7.98
CA GLU A 250 -0.98 -22.26 7.79
C GLU A 250 -1.07 -20.95 8.56
N ILE A 251 -1.63 -19.90 7.94
CA ILE A 251 -1.71 -18.55 8.53
C ILE A 251 -3.18 -18.16 8.69
N SER A 252 -3.55 -17.69 9.88
CA SER A 252 -4.85 -17.10 10.18
C SER A 252 -4.69 -15.67 10.69
N ARG A 253 -5.59 -14.78 10.30
CA ARG A 253 -5.60 -13.36 10.69
C ARG A 253 -6.95 -13.00 11.30
N ILE A 254 -6.93 -12.42 12.49
CA ILE A 254 -8.14 -12.04 13.21
C ILE A 254 -8.02 -10.59 13.69
N LYS A 255 -9.07 -9.81 13.45
CA LYS A 255 -9.19 -8.45 14.00
C LYS A 255 -9.28 -8.52 15.52
N LEU A 256 -8.35 -7.85 16.21
CA LEU A 256 -8.34 -7.68 17.66
C LEU A 256 -8.68 -6.23 18.00
N VAL A 257 -9.59 -6.02 18.95
CA VAL A 257 -9.92 -4.71 19.51
C VAL A 257 -9.48 -4.70 20.96
N VAL A 258 -8.61 -3.76 21.34
CA VAL A 258 -8.16 -3.55 22.73
C VAL A 258 -8.84 -2.30 23.28
N LYS A 259 -9.38 -2.37 24.50
CA LYS A 259 -10.04 -1.28 25.21
C LYS A 259 -9.20 -0.74 26.35
#